data_AF-A0A7V7E0R4-F1
#
_entry.id   AF-A0A7V7E0R4-F1
#
_cell.length_a   1.000
_cell.length_b   1.000
_cell.length_c   1.000
_cell.angle_alpha   90.00
_cell.angle_beta   90.00
_cell.angle_gamma   90.00
#
_symmetry.space_group_name_H-M   'P 1'
#
loop_
_entity.id
_entity.type
_entity.pdbx_description
1 polymer ?
#
loop_
_entity_poly.entity_id
_entity_poly.type
_entity_poly.pdbx_seq_one_letter_code
_entity_poly.pdbx_strand_id
1 'polypeptide(L)'
;VIARLGTYHRPILFVTARPYPGPIDKWMKKTIPLEESAIEIITTGSYEGKVDVLLQRGMSYFVEDRLETCFSLHSVGVTPIVFKQPWNRKKHPFLEVGNWKELESLFYFG
;
A
#
# COMPACT_ATOMS: atom_id res chain seq x y z
N VAL A 1 -12.97 2.80 -4.77
CA VAL A 1 -12.06 3.04 -3.63
C VAL A 1 -10.76 3.71 -4.07
N ILE A 2 -9.79 3.03 -4.69
CA ILE A 2 -8.50 3.65 -5.08
C ILE A 2 -8.67 4.92 -5.93
N ALA A 3 -9.51 4.89 -6.97
CA ALA A 3 -9.76 6.07 -7.79
C ALA A 3 -10.29 7.25 -6.94
N ARG A 4 -11.24 6.99 -6.05
CA ARG A 4 -11.79 8.00 -5.14
C ARG A 4 -10.72 8.53 -4.17
N LEU A 5 -9.91 7.64 -3.58
CA LEU A 5 -8.75 8.03 -2.78
C LEU A 5 -7.82 8.95 -3.56
N GLY A 6 -7.51 8.64 -4.81
CA GLY A 6 -6.60 9.44 -5.63
C GLY A 6 -7.20 10.76 -6.10
N THR A 7 -8.52 10.92 -6.07
CA THR A 7 -9.17 12.23 -6.30
C THR A 7 -8.87 13.20 -5.15
N TYR A 8 -8.94 12.73 -3.90
CA TYR A 8 -8.83 13.56 -2.69
C TYR A 8 -7.43 13.55 -2.05
N HIS A 9 -6.67 12.48 -2.25
CA HIS A 9 -5.36 12.22 -1.64
C HIS A 9 -4.40 11.73 -2.73
N ARG A 10 -3.69 12.68 -3.36
CA ARG A 10 -2.77 12.41 -4.47
C ARG A 10 -1.33 12.86 -4.16
N PRO A 11 -0.33 12.19 -4.74
CA PRO A 11 -0.44 10.94 -5.50
C PRO A 11 -0.68 9.72 -4.58
N ILE A 12 -1.30 8.66 -5.12
CA ILE A 12 -1.30 7.35 -4.44
C ILE A 12 0.01 6.64 -4.78
N LEU A 13 0.79 6.34 -3.75
CA LEU A 13 2.02 5.59 -3.86
C LEU A 13 1.78 4.08 -3.72
N PHE A 14 2.17 3.32 -4.73
CA PHE A 14 2.24 1.86 -4.71
C PHE A 14 3.70 1.41 -4.60
N VAL A 15 4.02 0.62 -3.58
CA VAL A 15 5.37 0.09 -3.39
C VAL A 15 5.34 -1.44 -3.48
N THR A 16 6.13 -2.02 -4.39
CA THR A 16 6.13 -3.46 -4.66
C THR A 16 7.53 -4.06 -4.59
N ALA A 17 7.63 -5.30 -4.09
CA ALA A 17 8.86 -6.08 -4.04
C ALA A 17 9.27 -6.63 -5.42
N ARG A 18 8.48 -6.39 -6.48
CA ARG A 18 8.88 -6.76 -7.84
C ARG A 18 10.21 -6.09 -8.20
N PRO A 19 11.11 -6.77 -8.92
CA PRO A 19 12.40 -6.22 -9.31
C PRO A 19 12.33 -5.17 -10.43
N TYR A 20 11.25 -5.18 -11.21
CA TYR A 20 11.00 -4.18 -12.25
C TYR A 20 9.48 -4.02 -12.47
N PRO A 21 9.01 -2.85 -12.96
CA PRO A 21 7.59 -2.56 -13.09
C PRO A 21 6.89 -3.47 -14.12
N GLY A 22 7.57 -3.80 -15.22
CA GLY A 22 7.10 -4.78 -16.19
C GLY A 22 5.63 -4.55 -16.61
N PRO A 23 4.79 -5.59 -16.67
CA PRO A 23 3.39 -5.44 -17.05
C PRO A 23 2.53 -4.77 -15.98
N ILE A 24 3.01 -4.61 -14.72
CA ILE A 24 2.17 -4.07 -13.65
C ILE A 24 1.89 -2.58 -13.84
N ASP A 25 2.84 -1.82 -14.39
CA ASP A 25 2.64 -0.38 -14.63
C ASP A 25 1.49 -0.14 -15.61
N LYS A 26 1.55 -0.78 -16.78
CA LYS A 26 0.50 -0.69 -17.80
C LYS A 26 -0.84 -1.24 -17.30
N TRP A 27 -0.84 -2.33 -16.53
CA TRP A 27 -2.05 -2.88 -15.96
C TRP A 27 -2.69 -1.92 -14.94
N MET A 28 -1.90 -1.38 -14.01
CA MET A 28 -2.37 -0.43 -13.00
C MET A 28 -2.97 0.83 -13.63
N LYS A 29 -2.27 1.43 -14.61
CA LYS A 29 -2.75 2.59 -15.36
C LYS A 29 -4.05 2.32 -16.14
N LYS A 30 -4.24 1.08 -16.62
CA LYS A 30 -5.49 0.67 -17.29
C LYS A 30 -6.62 0.38 -16.30
N THR A 31 -6.30 -0.18 -15.13
CA THR A 31 -7.27 -0.67 -14.16
C THR A 31 -7.77 0.44 -13.23
N ILE A 32 -6.94 1.41 -12.90
CA ILE A 32 -7.29 2.52 -12.03
C ILE A 32 -7.64 3.72 -12.91
N PRO A 33 -8.91 4.17 -12.94
CA PRO A 33 -9.34 5.31 -13.76
C PRO A 33 -8.91 6.64 -13.12
N LEU A 34 -7.60 6.91 -13.15
CA LEU A 34 -6.97 8.14 -12.70
C LEU A 34 -5.93 8.58 -13.73
N GLU A 35 -5.65 9.89 -13.74
CA GLU A 35 -4.53 10.45 -14.51
C GLU A 35 -3.20 9.84 -14.05
N GLU A 36 -2.25 9.69 -14.97
CA GLU A 36 -0.96 9.04 -14.66
C GLU A 36 -0.21 9.74 -13.52
N SER A 37 -0.35 11.07 -13.38
CA SER A 37 0.28 11.84 -12.30
C SER A 37 -0.33 11.60 -10.92
N ALA A 38 -1.51 10.97 -10.83
CA ALA A 38 -2.16 10.64 -9.57
C ALA A 38 -1.72 9.28 -9.00
N ILE A 39 -0.94 8.50 -9.75
CA ILE A 39 -0.44 7.18 -9.35
C ILE A 39 1.07 7.15 -9.49
N GLU A 40 1.74 6.72 -8.43
CA GLU A 40 3.18 6.44 -8.47
C GLU A 40 3.43 4.99 -8.11
N ILE A 41 4.30 4.31 -8.86
CA ILE A 41 4.67 2.91 -8.61
C ILE A 41 6.18 2.81 -8.42
N ILE A 42 6.61 2.30 -7.26
CA ILE A 42 8.01 2.06 -6.93
C ILE A 42 8.26 0.56 -6.80
N THR A 43 9.20 0.06 -7.60
CA THR A 43 9.70 -1.31 -7.52
C THR A 43 10.99 -1.35 -6.70
N THR A 44 10.98 -2.17 -5.65
CA THR A 44 12.07 -2.24 -4.66
C THR A 44 12.94 -3.49 -4.84
N GLY A 45 12.47 -4.50 -5.58
CA GLY A 45 13.18 -5.76 -5.79
C GLY A 45 13.28 -6.68 -4.56
N SER A 46 12.89 -6.20 -3.39
CA SER A 46 12.85 -6.96 -2.14
C SER A 46 11.69 -6.48 -1.27
N TYR A 47 11.34 -7.23 -0.23
CA TYR A 47 10.30 -6.78 0.69
C TYR A 47 10.84 -5.74 1.67
N GLU A 48 12.10 -5.89 2.02
CA GLU A 48 12.87 -5.03 2.92
C GLU A 48 13.01 -3.62 2.32
N GLY A 49 13.23 -3.51 1.00
CA GLY A 49 13.36 -2.22 0.32
C GLY A 49 12.09 -1.36 0.37
N LYS A 50 10.93 -1.93 0.72
CA LYS A 50 9.71 -1.13 0.99
C LYS A 50 9.90 -0.19 2.17
N VAL A 51 10.64 -0.62 3.20
CA VAL A 51 10.90 0.18 4.40
C VAL A 51 11.61 1.47 4.02
N ASP A 52 12.71 1.36 3.27
CA ASP A 52 13.52 2.51 2.86
C ASP A 52 12.70 3.52 2.05
N VAL A 53 11.91 3.03 1.09
CA VAL A 53 11.03 3.87 0.27
C VAL A 53 9.99 4.60 1.13
N LEU A 54 9.33 3.89 2.05
CA LEU A 54 8.27 4.48 2.86
C LEU A 54 8.80 5.54 3.84
N LEU A 55 10.00 5.30 4.42
CA LEU A 55 10.68 6.29 5.25
C LEU A 55 11.12 7.51 4.43
N GLN A 56 11.73 7.30 3.26
CA GLN A 56 12.13 8.40 2.37
C GLN A 56 10.94 9.26 1.92
N ARG A 57 9.77 8.64 1.76
CA ARG A 57 8.52 9.32 1.37
C ARG A 57 7.73 9.88 2.54
N GLY A 58 8.20 9.72 3.78
CA GLY A 58 7.52 10.23 4.98
C GLY A 58 6.15 9.59 5.23
N MET A 59 5.97 8.33 4.83
CA MET A 59 4.68 7.63 4.94
C MET A 59 4.43 7.17 6.37
N SER A 60 3.29 7.58 6.95
CA SER A 60 2.88 7.14 8.30
C SER A 60 2.11 5.81 8.31
N TYR A 61 1.46 5.47 7.20
CA TYR A 61 0.64 4.27 7.06
C TYR A 61 0.96 3.51 5.77
N PHE A 62 0.84 2.18 5.81
CA PHE A 62 0.99 1.35 4.61
C PHE A 62 0.06 0.13 4.66
N VAL A 63 -0.61 -0.15 3.53
CA VAL A 63 -1.51 -1.31 3.39
C VAL A 63 -0.72 -2.49 2.83
N GLU A 64 -0.71 -3.62 3.55
CA GLU A 64 0.13 -4.78 3.22
C GLU A 64 -0.54 -6.06 3.71
N ASP A 65 -0.37 -7.18 3.00
CA ASP A 65 -0.92 -8.46 3.39
C ASP A 65 0.14 -9.40 3.98
N ARG A 66 1.44 -9.18 3.71
CA ARG A 66 2.52 -9.97 4.31
C ARG A 66 2.85 -9.50 5.74
N LEU A 67 2.64 -10.36 6.73
CA LEU A 67 2.84 -10.02 8.14
C LEU A 67 4.29 -9.69 8.48
N GLU A 68 5.27 -10.40 7.92
CA GLU A 68 6.68 -10.12 8.20
C GLU A 68 7.03 -8.68 7.78
N THR A 69 6.56 -8.24 6.62
CA THR A 69 6.69 -6.86 6.16
C THR A 69 6.03 -5.90 7.14
N CYS A 70 4.81 -6.22 7.62
CA CYS A 70 4.10 -5.38 8.58
C CYS A 70 4.88 -5.19 9.89
N PHE A 71 5.51 -6.24 10.42
CA PHE A 71 6.37 -6.13 11.60
C PHE A 71 7.60 -5.27 11.34
N SER A 72 8.27 -5.42 10.19
CA SER A 72 9.42 -4.59 9.80
C SER A 72 9.04 -3.11 9.62
N LEU A 73 7.84 -2.81 9.12
CA LEU A 73 7.33 -1.44 9.02
C LEU A 73 7.06 -0.83 10.39
N HIS A 74 6.41 -1.61 11.27
CA HIS A 74 6.06 -1.15 12.60
C HIS A 74 7.30 -0.84 13.46
N SER A 75 8.37 -1.64 13.33
CA SER A 75 9.60 -1.43 14.10
C SER A 75 10.33 -0.12 13.76
N VAL A 76 10.04 0.48 12.60
CA VAL A 76 10.59 1.78 12.17
C VAL A 76 9.58 2.92 12.23
N GLY A 77 8.41 2.71 12.84
CA GLY A 77 7.40 3.75 13.05
C GLY A 77 6.39 3.94 11.91
N VAL A 78 6.41 3.09 10.88
CA VAL A 78 5.34 3.06 9.86
C VAL A 78 4.22 2.16 10.35
N THR A 79 3.00 2.67 10.43
CA THR A 79 1.84 1.90 10.94
C THR A 79 1.25 1.01 9.83
N PRO A 80 1.37 -0.33 9.92
CA PRO A 80 0.77 -1.20 8.93
C PRO A 80 -0.74 -1.31 9.11
N ILE A 81 -1.47 -1.36 7.99
CA ILE A 81 -2.88 -1.76 7.92
C ILE A 81 -2.90 -3.08 7.16
N VAL A 82 -3.26 -4.17 7.84
CA VAL A 82 -3.23 -5.52 7.27
C VAL A 82 -4.44 -5.73 6.38
N PHE A 83 -4.22 -5.99 5.09
CA PHE A 83 -5.29 -6.42 4.20
C PHE A 83 -5.54 -7.93 4.41
N LYS A 84 -6.74 -8.32 4.82
CA LYS A 84 -7.04 -9.71 5.20
C LYS A 84 -6.86 -10.67 4.03
N GLN A 85 -6.11 -11.74 4.26
CA GLN A 85 -5.87 -12.83 3.32
C GLN A 85 -5.79 -14.17 4.06
N PRO A 86 -5.95 -15.33 3.39
CA PRO A 86 -5.83 -16.63 4.04
C PRO A 86 -4.47 -16.89 4.72
N TRP A 87 -3.38 -16.30 4.20
CA TRP A 87 -2.01 -16.53 4.70
C TRP A 87 -1.61 -15.72 5.92
N ASN A 88 -2.31 -14.63 6.24
CA ASN A 88 -1.93 -13.70 7.33
C ASN A 88 -2.84 -13.82 8.56
N ARG A 89 -3.28 -15.05 8.90
CA ARG A 89 -4.21 -15.32 10.02
C ARG A 89 -3.52 -15.55 11.38
N LYS A 90 -2.19 -15.48 11.44
CA LYS A 90 -1.44 -15.52 12.71
C LYS A 90 -1.81 -14.30 13.56
N LYS A 91 -1.90 -14.47 14.88
CA LYS A 91 -2.18 -13.35 15.81
C LYS A 91 -1.14 -12.23 15.64
N HIS A 92 -1.62 -11.01 15.51
CA HIS A 92 -0.81 -9.79 15.40
C HIS A 92 -1.57 -8.57 15.97
N PRO A 93 -0.89 -7.46 16.30
CA PRO A 93 -1.54 -6.29 16.92
C PRO A 93 -2.11 -5.27 15.92
N PHE A 94 -1.87 -5.46 14.62
CA PHE A 94 -2.20 -4.48 13.58
C PHE A 94 -3.69 -4.41 13.26
N LEU A 95 -4.15 -3.21 12.87
CA LEU A 95 -5.49 -3.00 12.31
C LEU A 95 -5.67 -3.86 11.05
N GLU A 96 -6.81 -4.50 10.91
CA GLU A 96 -7.16 -5.31 9.73
C GLU A 96 -8.32 -4.70 8.95
N VAL A 97 -8.25 -4.79 7.62
CA VAL A 97 -9.38 -4.51 6.72
C VAL A 97 -9.64 -5.74 5.84
N GLY A 98 -10.90 -6.16 5.77
CA GLY A 98 -11.36 -7.33 5.04
C GLY A 98 -11.54 -7.12 3.55
N ASN A 99 -11.69 -5.87 3.13
CA ASN A 99 -11.96 -5.50 1.75
C ASN A 99 -11.70 -4.01 1.53
N TRP A 100 -11.82 -3.57 0.28
CA TRP A 100 -11.63 -2.18 -0.11
C TRP A 100 -12.61 -1.20 0.54
N LYS A 101 -13.86 -1.60 0.84
CA LYS A 101 -14.85 -0.70 1.47
C LYS A 101 -14.48 -0.42 2.93
N GLU A 102 -14.01 -1.43 3.65
CA GLU A 102 -13.48 -1.25 5.00
C GLU A 102 -12.26 -0.32 4.99
N LEU A 103 -11.35 -0.48 4.04
CA LEU A 103 -10.24 0.46 3.86
C LEU A 103 -10.74 1.89 3.59
N GLU A 104 -11.71 2.06 2.69
CA GLU A 104 -12.31 3.36 2.38
C GLU A 104 -12.89 4.05 3.62
N SER A 105 -13.48 3.28 4.55
CA SER A 105 -14.08 3.83 5.77
C SER A 105 -13.07 4.43 6.76
N LEU A 106 -11.77 4.19 6.56
CA LEU A 106 -10.69 4.81 7.35
C LEU A 106 -10.36 6.25 6.91
N PHE A 107 -10.90 6.69 5.77
CA PHE A 107 -10.61 7.99 5.19
C PHE A 107 -11.83 8.91 5.26
N TYR A 108 -11.58 10.19 5.52
CA TYR A 108 -12.58 11.23 5.39
C TYR A 108 -12.43 11.90 4.01
N PHE A 109 -13.53 11.95 3.26
CA PHE A 109 -13.51 12.41 1.87
C PHE A 109 -13.91 13.86 1.65
N GLY A 110 -14.25 14.63 2.69
CA GLY A 110 -14.76 16.00 2.53
C GLY A 110 -16.19 16.02 2.00
#